data_AF-A0A259BLI6-F1
#
_entry.id   AF-A0A259BLI6-F1
#
_cell.length_a   1.000
_cell.length_b   1.000
_cell.length_c   1.000
_cell.angle_alpha   90.00
_cell.angle_beta   90.00
_cell.angle_gamma   90.00
#
_symmetry.space_group_name_H-M   'P 1'
#
loop_
_entity.id
_entity.type
_entity.pdbx_description
1 polymer ?
#
loop_
_entity_poly.entity_id
_entity_poly.type
_entity_poly.pdbx_seq_one_letter_code
_entity_poly.pdbx_strand_id
1 'polypeptide(L)' 'MIGHMAEQNELVFAPLGGVGEIGMNLGLYGFGPRRARKWLMMDLGMSFAGDEAPGVDLVLPDIRFLEKEKANIVGLILTH' A
#
# COMPACT_ATOMS: atom_id res chain seq x y z
N MET A 1 38.37 4.80 -3.56
CA MET A 1 37.44 5.57 -2.72
C MET A 1 36.12 5.67 -3.47
N ILE A 2 35.27 4.64 -3.36
CA ILE A 2 33.94 4.63 -3.98
C ILE A 2 33.01 5.40 -3.04
N GLY A 3 32.62 6.62 -3.45
CA GLY A 3 31.74 7.47 -2.68
C GLY A 3 30.40 6.79 -2.46
N HIS A 4 30.06 6.56 -1.20
CA HIS A 4 28.70 6.27 -0.78
C HIS A 4 27.88 7.55 -1.01
N MET A 5 27.28 7.70 -2.19
CA MET A 5 26.20 8.68 -2.36
C MET A 5 25.12 8.24 -1.37
N ALA A 6 24.89 9.04 -0.34
CA ALA A 6 23.75 8.84 0.54
C ALA A 6 22.50 8.75 -0.35
N GLU A 7 21.80 7.62 -0.26
CA GLU A 7 20.57 7.39 -1.03
C GLU A 7 19.61 8.55 -0.78
N GLN A 8 19.18 9.24 -1.84
CA GLN A 8 18.31 10.40 -1.71
C GLN A 8 16.93 9.96 -1.19
N ASN A 9 16.31 10.81 -0.39
CA ASN A 9 14.93 10.59 0.05
C ASN A 9 13.99 10.76 -1.14
N GLU A 10 13.09 9.79 -1.32
CA GLU A 10 12.04 9.81 -2.34
C GLU A 10 10.67 9.80 -1.68
N LEU A 11 9.70 10.49 -2.29
CA LEU A 11 8.28 10.30 -2.02
C LEU A 11 7.71 9.42 -3.13
N VAL A 12 7.10 8.30 -2.76
CA VAL A 12 6.52 7.33 -3.69
C VAL A 12 5.08 7.06 -3.30
N PHE A 13 4.19 7.03 -4.29
CA PHE A 13 2.83 6.53 -4.13
C PHE A 13 2.74 5.13 -4.75
N ALA A 14 2.18 4.17 -4.01
CA ALA A 14 1.95 2.81 -4.46
C ALA A 14 0.51 2.40 -4.12
N PRO A 15 -0.41 2.34 -5.10
CA PRO A 15 -1.76 1.84 -4.86
C PRO A 15 -1.75 0.31 -4.84
N LEU A 16 -2.26 -0.28 -3.75
CA LEU A 16 -2.50 -1.72 -3.64
C LEU A 16 -3.98 -2.08 -3.86
N GLY A 17 -4.86 -1.09 -3.95
CA GLY A 17 -6.26 -1.24 -4.36
C GLY A 17 -6.97 0.11 -4.52
N GLY A 18 -8.06 0.12 -5.29
CA GLY A 18 -8.93 1.29 -5.52
C GLY A 18 -8.52 2.21 -6.67
N VAL A 19 -7.36 1.99 -7.30
CA VAL A 19 -6.97 2.73 -8.52
C VAL A 19 -7.46 2.00 -9.76
N GLY A 20 -8.32 2.66 -10.53
CA GLY A 20 -8.92 2.09 -11.74
C GLY A 20 -10.19 1.27 -11.49
N GLU A 21 -10.67 1.23 -10.24
CA GLU A 21 -11.82 0.45 -9.79
C GLU A 21 -12.58 1.19 -8.68
N ILE A 22 -13.74 0.65 -8.27
CA ILE A 22 -14.53 1.17 -7.15
C ILE A 22 -14.36 0.27 -5.93
N GLY A 23 -14.02 0.90 -4.79
CA GLY A 23 -13.80 0.23 -3.50
C GLY A 23 -12.41 -0.42 -3.41
N MET A 24 -12.21 -1.33 -2.45
CA MET A 24 -10.88 -1.91 -2.14
C MET A 24 -9.77 -0.86 -1.94
N ASN A 25 -10.10 0.31 -1.39
CA ASN A 25 -9.13 1.39 -1.26
C ASN A 25 -7.96 0.98 -0.35
N LEU A 26 -6.74 0.98 -0.89
CA LEU A 26 -5.51 0.85 -0.13
C LEU A 26 -4.39 1.59 -0.85
N GLY A 27 -4.11 2.81 -0.41
CA GLY A 27 -3.03 3.64 -0.94
C GLY A 27 -1.83 3.65 0.01
N LEU A 28 -0.62 3.55 -0.52
CA LEU A 28 0.60 3.71 0.27
C LEU A 28 1.35 4.98 -0.12
N TYR A 29 1.66 5.81 0.87
CA TYR A 29 2.66 6.86 0.74
C TYR A 29 3.96 6.39 1.39
N GLY A 30 4.99 6.24 0.57
CA GLY A 30 6.32 5.85 0.99
C GLY A 30 7.28 7.04 1.01
N PHE A 31 8.02 7.23 2.09
CA PHE A 31 9.03 8.28 2.19
C PHE A 31 10.37 7.77 2.73
N GLY A 32 11.48 8.29 2.18
CA GLY A 32 12.84 7.97 2.62
C GLY A 32 13.68 7.30 1.53
N PRO A 33 14.91 6.86 1.84
CA PRO A 33 15.79 6.22 0.87
C PRO A 33 15.20 4.87 0.45
N ARG A 34 15.45 4.45 -0.79
CA ARG A 34 14.82 3.26 -1.39
C ARG A 34 14.94 1.98 -0.55
N ARG A 35 16.05 1.79 0.18
CA ARG A 35 16.31 0.61 1.02
C ARG A 35 15.83 0.70 2.47
N ALA A 36 15.39 1.88 2.93
CA ALA A 36 14.88 2.08 4.30
C ALA A 36 13.62 2.96 4.32
N ARG A 37 12.81 2.84 3.26
CA ARG A 37 11.58 3.59 3.07
C ARG A 37 10.59 3.25 4.19
N LYS A 38 9.89 4.27 4.69
CA LYS A 38 8.78 4.11 5.62
C LYS A 38 7.45 4.30 4.91
N TRP A 39 6.44 3.55 5.31
CA TRP A 39 5.15 3.46 4.63
C TRP A 39 4.01 3.95 5.53
N LEU A 40 3.28 4.96 5.05
CA LEU A 40 2.01 5.38 5.60
C LEU A 40 0.88 4.78 4.75
N MET A 41 0.02 4.00 5.39
CA MET A 41 -1.14 3.41 4.73
C MET A 41 -2.33 4.38 4.80
N MET A 42 -3.04 4.51 3.68
CA MET A 42 -4.29 5.25 3.55
C MET A 42 -5.40 4.25 3.21
N ASP A 43 -6.34 4.13 4.14
CA ASP A 43 -7.44 3.17 4.13
C ASP A 43 -7.01 1.69 4.08
N LEU A 44 -7.99 0.82 4.28
CA LEU A 44 -7.93 -0.61 4.03
C LEU A 44 -9.36 -1.09 3.72
N GLY A 45 -9.89 -0.57 2.62
CA GLY A 45 -11.27 -0.77 2.21
C GLY A 45 -11.54 -2.18 1.68
N MET A 46 -12.82 -2.45 1.45
CA MET A 46 -13.32 -3.67 0.82
C MET A 46 -14.25 -3.33 -0.35
N SER A 47 -14.54 -4.30 -1.19
CA SER A 47 -15.65 -4.26 -2.16
C SER A 47 -16.51 -5.51 -2.01
N PHE A 48 -17.76 -5.43 -2.46
CA PHE A 48 -18.58 -6.63 -2.66
C PHE A 48 -18.16 -7.32 -3.94
N ALA A 49 -18.18 -8.65 -3.96
CA ALA A 49 -17.92 -9.40 -5.18
C ALA A 49 -19.13 -9.31 -6.14
N GLY A 50 -18.87 -9.21 -7.44
CA GLY A 50 -19.91 -9.28 -8.46
C GLY A 50 -20.21 -10.71 -8.90
N ASP A 51 -21.06 -10.84 -9.92
CA ASP A 51 -21.48 -12.12 -10.48
C ASP A 51 -20.31 -12.95 -11.05
N GLU A 52 -19.17 -12.31 -11.32
CA GLU A 52 -17.93 -12.97 -11.75
C GLU A 52 -17.27 -13.87 -10.69
N ALA A 53 -17.63 -13.72 -9.41
CA ALA A 53 -17.11 -14.52 -8.31
C ALA A 53 -18.24 -15.12 -7.44
N PRO A 54 -18.97 -16.13 -7.95
CA PRO A 54 -20.10 -16.73 -7.22
C PRO A 54 -19.69 -17.31 -5.87
N GLY A 55 -20.45 -16.95 -4.82
CA GLY A 55 -20.22 -17.43 -3.45
C GLY A 55 -19.14 -16.66 -2.68
N VAL A 56 -18.55 -15.62 -3.28
CA VAL A 56 -17.70 -14.67 -2.58
C VAL A 56 -18.55 -13.49 -2.14
N ASP A 57 -18.50 -13.12 -0.86
CA ASP A 57 -19.21 -11.95 -0.35
C ASP A 57 -18.39 -10.67 -0.50
N LEU A 58 -17.09 -10.76 -0.20
CA LEU A 58 -16.19 -9.62 -0.09
C LEU A 58 -14.88 -9.85 -0.85
N VAL A 59 -14.36 -8.77 -1.43
CA VAL A 59 -13.03 -8.69 -2.04
C VAL A 59 -12.19 -7.67 -1.26
N LEU A 60 -10.95 -8.05 -0.97
CA LEU A 60 -9.99 -7.27 -0.19
C LEU A 60 -8.73 -6.98 -1.01
N PRO A 61 -8.03 -5.86 -0.75
CA PRO A 61 -6.73 -5.58 -1.34
C PRO A 61 -5.69 -6.65 -1.00
N ASP A 62 -4.75 -6.90 -1.92
CA ASP A 62 -3.62 -7.80 -1.68
C ASP A 62 -2.54 -7.12 -0.82
N ILE A 63 -2.41 -7.56 0.42
CA ILE A 63 -1.46 -7.00 1.40
C ILE A 63 -0.09 -7.72 1.43
N ARG A 64 0.19 -8.69 0.55
CA ARG A 64 1.45 -9.46 0.58
C ARG A 64 2.71 -8.58 0.47
N PHE A 65 2.60 -7.41 -0.14
CA PHE A 65 3.67 -6.41 -0.15
C PHE A 65 3.93 -5.85 1.27
N LEU A 66 2.86 -5.47 1.98
CA LEU A 66 2.92 -4.91 3.34
C LEU A 66 3.40 -5.92 4.37
N GLU A 67 3.10 -7.22 4.19
CA GLU A 67 3.62 -8.27 5.07
C GLU A 67 5.16 -8.28 5.10
N LYS A 68 5.81 -8.06 3.95
CA LYS A 68 7.26 -7.97 3.81
C LYS A 68 7.82 -6.66 4.37
N GLU A 69 7.03 -5.60 4.31
CA GLU A 69 7.39 -4.25 4.76
C GLU A 69 6.88 -3.94 6.18
N LYS A 70 6.39 -4.93 6.93
CA LYS A 70 5.69 -4.72 8.21
C LYS A 70 6.47 -3.85 9.21
N ALA A 71 7.79 -4.00 9.29
CA ALA A 71 8.66 -3.21 10.17
C ALA A 71 8.87 -1.76 9.70
N ASN A 72 8.46 -1.43 8.48
CA ASN A 72 8.57 -0.14 7.85
C ASN A 72 7.25 0.64 7.80
N ILE A 73 6.14 0.01 8.18
CA ILE A 73 4.84 0.67 8.29
C ILE A 73 4.85 1.58 9.52
N VAL A 74 4.54 2.86 9.32
CA VAL A 74 4.52 3.87 10.40
C VAL A 74 3.12 4.20 10.89
N GLY A 75 2.09 3.80 10.15
CA GLY A 75 0.70 3.99 10.56
C GLY A 75 -0.30 3.67 9.46
N LEU A 76 -1.57 3.63 9.87
CA LEU A 76 -2.74 3.52 9.02
C LEU A 76 -3.66 4.70 9.34
N ILE A 77 -4.04 5.44 8.31
CA ILE A 77 -5.05 6.49 8.38
C ILE A 77 -6.31 5.94 7.73
N LEU A 78 -7.39 5.89 8.50
CA LEU A 78 -8.73 5.59 8.00
C LEU A 78 -9.43 6.91 7.73
N THR A 79 -9.83 7.12 6.49
CA THR A 79 -10.49 8.36 6.07
C THR A 79 -11.92 8.44 6.58
N HIS A 80 -12.65 7.32 6.54
CA HIS A 80 -14.02 7.18 7.02
C HIS A 80 -14.38 5.72 7.30
#